data_AF-A0AA39IG34-F1
#
_entry.id   AF-A0AA39IG34-F1
#
_cell.length_a   1.000
_cell.length_b   1.000
_cell.length_c   1.000
_cell.angle_alpha   90.00
_cell.angle_beta   90.00
_cell.angle_gamma   90.00
#
_symmetry.space_group_name_H-M   'P 1'
#
loop_
_entity.id
_entity.type
_entity.pdbx_description
1 polymer ?
#
loop_
_entity_poly.entity_id
_entity_poly.type
_entity_poly.pdbx_seq_one_letter_code
_entity_poly.pdbx_strand_id
1 'polypeptide(L)'
;MGIKRYFHPILAALRLRSNCFVIYTIFFLIIAKWVILAAVQLITSALRSEMDPMVAMYRLERDQKYPIYLAWNNRSILFSFKQMNQSRLRPLDIGILMIVDEKTDLREYLFALDSISCYAHMHEYAFNVVRDTLAWRRICPQSNIMFRRHCMVAHMLNNHTWTLFLDADVGVINPNKLIEEWIDPSVDVIMYDRFYNWEVAAGSYLARNSTTAKTFLQSFANYEYRIPASFHGWDNGALHAFLLEWILPAHRHYSMPCFDVWTYSKSWDDLFTFEACIRAFLGKTPPCKNIKILSKGTGWMRDGWLTMGRWSFDSDFMIHGWKMENLVPPRLAYVMDKLNPDQMRLIRFAGWVPPFTQLFDQKSCKEGLAIWHFNADLIATEEEVKKSLERLEKKVNYDYWRSLSRIEDVFQTKYIRFTNKGIA
;
A
#
# COMPACT_ATOMS: atom_id res chain seq x y z
N MET A 1 16.82 73.32 74.01
CA MET A 1 16.79 74.24 72.85
C MET A 1 17.18 73.42 71.62
N GLY A 2 16.44 73.29 70.52
CA GLY A 2 15.17 73.79 70.05
C GLY A 2 14.95 73.23 68.62
N ILE A 3 13.67 73.05 68.24
CA ILE A 3 13.12 73.15 66.87
C ILE A 3 13.54 72.02 65.88
N LYS A 4 12.71 70.98 65.72
CA LYS A 4 11.66 70.80 64.68
C LYS A 4 12.23 70.73 63.24
N ARG A 5 12.17 69.53 62.65
CA ARG A 5 11.21 69.09 61.60
C ARG A 5 11.38 69.78 60.25
N TYR A 6 11.45 68.96 59.20
CA TYR A 6 10.67 69.00 57.95
C TYR A 6 11.56 68.69 56.76
N PHE A 7 11.66 67.41 56.37
CA PHE A 7 11.83 66.95 54.97
C PHE A 7 11.83 65.41 54.97
N HIS A 8 10.69 64.80 55.29
CA HIS A 8 10.53 63.35 55.20
C HIS A 8 9.16 62.82 54.68
N PRO A 9 8.09 63.61 54.45
CA PRO A 9 6.85 63.04 53.92
C PRO A 9 6.65 63.14 52.39
N ILE A 10 7.45 63.92 51.64
CA ILE A 10 7.20 64.13 50.20
C ILE A 10 7.76 62.99 49.34
N LEU A 11 8.93 62.44 49.69
CA LEU A 11 9.57 61.32 48.97
C LEU A 11 8.88 59.96 49.18
N ALA A 12 8.18 59.76 50.30
CA ALA A 12 7.39 58.56 50.55
C ALA A 12 6.05 58.57 49.77
N ALA A 13 5.43 59.74 49.60
CA ALA A 13 4.17 59.88 48.86
C ALA A 13 4.33 59.69 47.33
N LEU A 14 5.50 60.06 46.76
CA LEU A 14 5.79 59.89 45.33
C LEU A 14 6.06 58.42 44.94
N ARG A 15 6.63 57.60 45.84
CA ARG A 15 6.81 56.14 45.63
C ARG A 15 5.51 55.34 45.76
N LEU A 16 4.58 55.78 46.60
CA LEU A 16 3.27 55.12 46.76
C LEU A 16 2.33 55.41 45.57
N ARG A 17 2.36 56.63 44.99
CA ARG A 17 1.54 56.96 43.80
C ARG A 17 1.98 56.22 42.53
N SER A 18 3.28 56.00 42.33
CA SER A 18 3.82 55.31 41.16
C SER A 18 3.53 53.80 41.20
N ASN A 19 3.59 53.16 42.37
CA ASN A 19 3.21 51.75 42.52
C ASN A 19 1.71 51.50 42.36
N CYS A 20 0.84 52.40 42.85
CA CYS A 20 -0.59 52.28 42.59
C CYS A 20 -0.93 52.38 41.10
N PHE A 21 -0.33 53.33 40.36
CA PHE A 21 -0.62 53.50 38.94
C PHE A 21 -0.23 52.26 38.11
N VAL A 22 0.91 51.63 38.43
CA VAL A 22 1.35 50.38 37.79
C VAL A 22 0.41 49.22 38.12
N ILE A 23 -0.05 49.09 39.38
CA ILE A 23 -1.00 48.03 39.79
C ILE A 23 -2.35 48.22 39.08
N TYR A 24 -2.88 49.44 39.00
CA TYR A 24 -4.12 49.70 38.27
C TYR A 24 -3.98 49.41 36.77
N THR A 25 -2.84 49.73 36.17
CA THR A 25 -2.59 49.48 34.74
C THR A 25 -2.51 47.97 34.46
N ILE A 26 -1.83 47.21 35.31
CA ILE A 26 -1.75 45.74 35.20
C ILE A 26 -3.14 45.12 35.40
N PHE A 27 -3.92 45.61 36.36
CA PHE A 27 -5.27 45.11 36.61
C PHE A 27 -6.21 45.36 35.42
N PHE A 28 -6.15 46.55 34.81
CA PHE A 28 -6.91 46.86 33.59
C PHE A 28 -6.48 46.01 32.40
N LEU A 29 -5.18 45.73 32.22
CA LEU A 29 -4.69 44.84 31.16
C LEU A 29 -5.14 43.39 31.35
N ILE A 30 -5.21 42.92 32.61
CA ILE A 30 -5.72 41.59 32.93
C ILE A 30 -7.22 41.51 32.60
N ILE A 31 -8.01 42.50 33.02
CA ILE A 31 -9.45 42.55 32.71
C ILE A 31 -9.68 42.62 31.20
N ALA A 32 -8.95 43.48 30.49
CA ALA A 32 -9.06 43.60 29.03
C ALA A 32 -8.73 42.27 28.33
N LYS A 33 -7.71 41.54 28.81
CA LYS A 33 -7.37 40.21 28.29
C LYS A 33 -8.48 39.18 28.55
N TRP A 34 -9.11 39.20 29.71
CA TRP A 34 -10.24 38.33 30.04
C TRP A 34 -11.48 38.65 29.20
N VAL A 35 -11.78 39.94 28.98
CA VAL A 35 -12.90 40.38 28.12
C VAL A 35 -12.67 39.96 26.67
N ILE A 36 -11.45 40.11 26.15
CA ILE A 36 -11.09 39.63 24.80
C ILE A 36 -11.21 38.11 24.72
N LEU A 37 -10.74 37.36 25.72
CA LEU A 37 -10.90 35.90 25.75
C LEU A 37 -12.36 35.47 25.77
N ALA A 38 -13.19 36.13 26.59
CA ALA A 38 -14.62 35.86 26.68
C ALA A 38 -15.33 36.20 25.36
N ALA A 39 -14.99 37.31 24.72
CA ALA A 39 -15.52 37.69 23.41
C ALA A 39 -15.10 36.69 22.32
N VAL A 40 -13.84 36.23 22.31
CA VAL A 40 -13.37 35.19 21.39
C VAL A 40 -14.09 33.85 21.65
N GLN A 41 -14.34 33.48 22.91
CA GLN A 41 -15.14 32.30 23.26
C GLN A 41 -16.60 32.41 22.81
N LEU A 42 -17.22 33.57 22.97
CA LEU A 42 -18.58 33.83 22.50
C LEU A 42 -18.67 33.77 20.98
N ILE A 43 -17.74 34.41 20.27
CA ILE A 43 -17.66 34.39 18.80
C ILE A 43 -17.39 32.97 18.28
N THR A 44 -16.48 32.21 18.91
CA THR A 44 -16.24 30.80 18.54
C THR A 44 -17.41 29.88 18.88
N SER A 45 -18.20 30.18 19.92
CA SER A 45 -19.43 29.45 20.21
C SER A 45 -20.56 29.76 19.23
N ALA A 46 -20.67 31.02 18.79
CA ALA A 46 -21.66 31.47 17.80
C ALA A 46 -21.31 30.97 16.38
N LEU A 47 -20.03 30.93 16.02
CA LEU A 47 -19.56 30.28 14.78
C LEU A 47 -19.73 28.75 14.81
N ARG A 48 -19.86 28.15 16.00
CA ARG A 48 -20.17 26.72 16.15
C ARG A 48 -21.65 26.39 15.89
N SER A 49 -22.56 27.36 16.02
CA SER A 49 -23.99 27.14 15.80
C SER A 49 -24.43 27.26 14.33
N GLU A 50 -23.55 27.70 13.42
CA GLU A 50 -23.76 27.65 11.96
C GLU A 50 -22.89 26.58 11.29
N MET A 51 -22.80 25.40 11.90
CA MET A 51 -22.17 24.25 11.24
C MET A 51 -23.12 23.68 10.17
N ASP A 52 -22.67 23.80 8.92
CA ASP A 52 -23.23 23.17 7.71
C ASP A 52 -23.75 21.74 7.99
N PRO A 53 -24.97 21.37 7.51
CA PRO A 53 -25.53 20.02 7.65
C PRO A 53 -24.56 18.88 7.26
N MET A 54 -23.59 19.14 6.38
CA MET A 54 -22.51 18.20 6.02
C MET A 54 -21.53 17.88 7.17
N VAL A 55 -21.42 18.75 8.17
CA VAL A 55 -20.56 18.56 9.34
C VAL A 55 -21.21 17.65 10.38
N ALA A 56 -22.54 17.69 10.49
CA ALA A 56 -23.31 16.84 11.40
C ALA A 56 -23.35 15.36 10.98
N MET A 57 -23.31 15.05 9.67
CA MET A 57 -23.40 13.68 9.16
C MET A 57 -22.16 12.81 9.45
N TYR A 58 -21.00 13.42 9.67
CA TYR A 58 -19.74 12.72 9.95
C TYR A 58 -19.17 13.16 11.29
N ARG A 59 -19.82 12.84 12.40
CA ARG A 59 -19.19 12.91 13.73
C ARG A 59 -17.94 12.02 13.72
N LEU A 60 -16.80 12.60 13.37
CA LEU A 60 -15.49 11.97 13.48
C LEU A 60 -15.16 11.88 14.96
N GLU A 61 -15.62 10.80 15.59
CA GLU A 61 -15.05 10.35 16.85
C GLU A 61 -13.55 10.10 16.59
N ARG A 62 -12.72 10.99 17.11
CA ARG A 62 -11.26 10.99 16.96
C ARG A 62 -10.57 9.83 17.69
N ASP A 63 -11.34 8.89 18.24
CA ASP A 63 -10.86 7.85 19.16
C ASP A 63 -10.73 6.47 18.49
N GLN A 64 -11.12 6.32 17.21
CA GLN A 64 -10.92 5.07 16.46
C GLN A 64 -9.59 5.08 15.70
N LYS A 65 -8.77 4.03 15.91
CA LYS A 65 -7.48 3.81 15.23
C LYS A 65 -7.62 3.78 13.69
N TYR A 66 -8.73 3.25 13.18
CA TYR A 66 -9.03 3.13 11.74
C TYR A 66 -10.48 3.58 11.48
N PRO A 67 -10.74 4.89 11.29
CA PRO A 67 -12.09 5.37 11.01
C PRO A 67 -12.58 4.86 9.66
N ILE A 68 -13.84 4.43 9.61
CA ILE A 68 -14.45 3.92 8.38
C ILE A 68 -15.06 5.10 7.61
N TYR A 69 -14.58 5.31 6.38
CA TYR A 69 -15.20 6.23 5.43
C TYR A 69 -15.84 5.44 4.31
N LEU A 70 -17.11 5.72 4.04
CA LEU A 70 -17.85 5.14 2.92
C LEU A 70 -17.99 6.18 1.81
N ALA A 71 -18.09 5.70 0.56
CA ALA A 71 -18.41 6.57 -0.56
C ALA A 71 -19.88 7.03 -0.50
N TRP A 72 -20.17 8.16 -1.13
CA TRP A 72 -21.50 8.77 -1.15
C TRP A 72 -22.33 8.47 -2.40
N ASN A 73 -21.67 8.30 -3.54
CA ASN A 73 -22.28 8.25 -4.86
C ASN A 73 -22.45 6.78 -5.21
N ASN A 74 -23.64 6.27 -4.93
CA ASN A 74 -23.90 4.85 -4.97
C ASN A 74 -24.31 4.37 -6.36
N ARG A 75 -23.61 3.35 -6.86
CA ARG A 75 -24.08 2.49 -7.96
C ARG A 75 -24.19 1.06 -7.46
N SER A 76 -25.43 0.64 -7.18
CA SER A 76 -25.75 -0.73 -6.79
C SER A 76 -25.83 -1.64 -8.03
N ILE A 77 -25.20 -2.80 -7.98
CA ILE A 77 -25.35 -3.85 -9.01
C ILE A 77 -25.62 -5.17 -8.30
N LEU A 78 -26.71 -5.84 -8.70
CA LEU A 78 -27.00 -7.20 -8.26
C LEU A 78 -26.15 -8.17 -9.08
N PHE A 79 -25.39 -8.99 -8.38
CA PHE A 79 -24.67 -10.12 -8.93
C PHE A 79 -25.37 -11.41 -8.52
N SER A 80 -25.69 -12.23 -9.52
CA SER A 80 -26.27 -13.55 -9.31
C SER A 80 -25.32 -14.59 -9.87
N PHE A 81 -24.73 -15.38 -8.97
CA PHE A 81 -23.81 -16.45 -9.33
C PHE A 81 -24.26 -17.72 -8.62
N LYS A 82 -25.10 -18.50 -9.31
CA LYS A 82 -25.50 -19.85 -8.90
C LYS A 82 -24.91 -20.93 -9.83
N GLN A 83 -23.66 -20.73 -10.28
CA GLN A 83 -23.04 -21.40 -11.44
C GLN A 83 -23.43 -20.77 -12.79
N MET A 84 -22.60 -19.89 -13.33
CA MET A 84 -22.38 -19.82 -14.78
C MET A 84 -20.92 -20.21 -14.99
N ASN A 85 -20.51 -21.22 -15.76
CA ASN A 85 -21.14 -22.23 -16.62
C ASN A 85 -20.17 -23.44 -16.53
N GLN A 86 -20.58 -24.67 -16.23
CA GLN A 86 -21.01 -25.69 -17.22
C GLN A 86 -20.21 -25.82 -18.53
N SER A 87 -19.02 -25.21 -18.65
CA SER A 87 -18.08 -25.47 -19.76
C SER A 87 -16.79 -26.16 -19.31
N ARG A 88 -16.49 -26.17 -17.99
CA ARG A 88 -15.47 -27.06 -17.42
C ARG A 88 -16.17 -28.20 -16.70
N LEU A 89 -16.01 -29.42 -17.21
CA LEU A 89 -16.56 -30.67 -16.65
C LEU A 89 -16.21 -30.86 -15.15
N ARG A 90 -15.23 -30.11 -14.61
CA ARG A 90 -14.89 -29.97 -13.19
C ARG A 90 -14.34 -28.55 -12.92
N PRO A 91 -14.92 -27.77 -11.99
CA PRO A 91 -14.29 -26.54 -11.50
C PRO A 91 -12.89 -26.82 -10.95
N LEU A 92 -11.96 -25.88 -11.12
CA LEU A 92 -10.64 -26.01 -10.51
C LEU A 92 -10.75 -25.72 -9.02
N ASP A 93 -10.12 -26.55 -8.21
CA ASP A 93 -10.01 -26.33 -6.77
C ASP A 93 -8.94 -25.27 -6.48
N ILE A 94 -9.38 -24.06 -6.18
CA ILE A 94 -8.56 -22.86 -5.96
C ILE A 94 -8.82 -22.32 -4.55
N GLY A 95 -7.75 -22.16 -3.78
CA GLY A 95 -7.76 -21.46 -2.49
C GLY A 95 -7.18 -20.05 -2.59
N ILE A 96 -7.80 -19.09 -1.93
CA ILE A 96 -7.28 -17.74 -1.70
C ILE A 96 -6.65 -17.71 -0.32
N LEU A 97 -5.37 -17.32 -0.26
CA LEU A 97 -4.57 -17.33 0.97
C LEU A 97 -3.94 -15.96 1.22
N MET A 98 -4.18 -15.42 2.42
CA MET A 98 -3.49 -14.25 2.94
C MET A 98 -2.73 -14.63 4.21
N ILE A 99 -1.53 -14.05 4.38
CA ILE A 99 -0.72 -14.24 5.58
C ILE A 99 -0.46 -12.88 6.22
N VAL A 100 -0.76 -12.77 7.52
CA VAL A 100 -0.55 -11.56 8.31
C VAL A 100 0.28 -11.85 9.55
N ASP A 101 0.89 -10.81 10.12
CA ASP A 101 1.59 -10.94 11.40
C ASP A 101 0.60 -11.34 12.51
N GLU A 102 1.11 -12.05 13.52
CA GLU A 102 0.33 -12.49 14.67
C GLU A 102 -0.44 -11.34 15.33
N LYS A 103 0.14 -10.14 15.39
CA LYS A 103 -0.42 -8.96 16.05
C LYS A 103 -1.21 -8.04 15.13
N THR A 104 -1.33 -8.36 13.84
CA THR A 104 -2.05 -7.52 12.89
C THR A 104 -3.51 -7.31 13.31
N ASP A 105 -3.94 -6.04 13.36
CA ASP A 105 -5.34 -5.66 13.53
C ASP A 105 -6.02 -5.71 12.16
N LEU A 106 -6.88 -6.71 11.93
CA LEU A 106 -7.51 -6.93 10.63
C LEU A 106 -8.41 -5.77 10.17
N ARG A 107 -8.79 -4.86 11.09
CA ARG A 107 -9.51 -3.63 10.73
C ARG A 107 -8.70 -2.73 9.81
N GLU A 108 -7.37 -2.83 9.83
CA GLU A 108 -6.49 -2.15 8.88
C GLU A 108 -6.75 -2.53 7.43
N TYR A 109 -7.36 -3.70 7.20
CA TYR A 109 -7.62 -4.27 5.87
C TYR A 109 -9.12 -4.45 5.61
N LEU A 110 -9.99 -3.72 6.31
CA LEU A 110 -11.44 -3.96 6.33
C LEU A 110 -12.04 -4.12 4.93
N PHE A 111 -11.87 -3.14 4.04
CA PHE A 111 -12.47 -3.19 2.70
C PHE A 111 -11.87 -4.28 1.81
N ALA A 112 -10.57 -4.54 1.95
CA ALA A 112 -9.88 -5.62 1.23
C ALA A 112 -10.43 -6.99 1.63
N LEU A 113 -10.47 -7.27 2.93
CA LEU A 113 -10.97 -8.54 3.47
C LEU A 113 -12.46 -8.74 3.21
N ASP A 114 -13.27 -7.69 3.38
CA ASP A 114 -14.73 -7.77 3.22
C ASP A 114 -15.12 -8.06 1.75
N SER A 115 -14.45 -7.40 0.80
CA SER A 115 -14.66 -7.63 -0.65
C SER A 115 -14.20 -9.03 -1.10
N ILE A 116 -13.03 -9.49 -0.63
CA ILE A 116 -12.54 -10.85 -0.95
C ILE A 116 -13.40 -11.92 -0.31
N SER A 117 -13.84 -11.72 0.94
CA SER A 117 -14.76 -12.64 1.61
C SER A 117 -16.07 -12.79 0.81
N CYS A 118 -16.66 -11.68 0.39
CA CYS A 118 -17.88 -11.72 -0.42
C CYS A 118 -17.64 -12.42 -1.76
N TYR A 119 -16.57 -12.07 -2.48
CA TYR A 119 -16.19 -12.70 -3.75
C TYR A 119 -15.96 -14.21 -3.61
N ALA A 120 -15.22 -14.64 -2.59
CA ALA A 120 -14.94 -16.04 -2.33
C ALA A 120 -16.22 -16.82 -2.02
N HIS A 121 -17.15 -16.26 -1.24
CA HIS A 121 -18.45 -16.86 -0.99
C HIS A 121 -19.31 -16.97 -2.26
N MET A 122 -19.31 -15.95 -3.11
CA MET A 122 -20.10 -15.93 -4.35
C MET A 122 -19.61 -16.97 -5.37
N HIS A 123 -18.31 -17.27 -5.40
CA HIS A 123 -17.68 -18.18 -6.36
C HIS A 123 -17.23 -19.52 -5.76
N GLU A 124 -17.61 -19.77 -4.51
CA GLU A 124 -17.25 -21.00 -3.77
C GLU A 124 -15.72 -21.26 -3.67
N TYR A 125 -14.89 -20.20 -3.71
CA TYR A 125 -13.46 -20.32 -3.41
C TYR A 125 -13.25 -20.45 -1.90
N ALA A 126 -12.30 -21.29 -1.49
CA ALA A 126 -11.83 -21.28 -0.11
C ALA A 126 -11.04 -20.00 0.16
N PHE A 127 -11.35 -19.27 1.23
CA PHE A 127 -10.62 -18.06 1.61
C PHE A 127 -10.10 -18.20 3.04
N ASN A 128 -8.77 -18.09 3.21
CA ASN A 128 -8.10 -18.22 4.49
C ASN A 128 -7.18 -17.03 4.76
N VAL A 129 -7.35 -16.41 5.92
CA VAL A 129 -6.39 -15.44 6.48
C VAL A 129 -5.64 -16.12 7.61
N VAL A 130 -4.34 -16.33 7.43
CA VAL A 130 -3.49 -17.08 8.36
C VAL A 130 -2.58 -16.11 9.11
N ARG A 131 -2.51 -16.29 10.42
CA ARG A 131 -1.58 -15.54 11.28
C ARG A 131 -0.25 -16.28 11.41
N ASP A 132 0.84 -15.54 11.31
CA ASP A 132 2.20 -16.00 11.57
C ASP A 132 2.44 -16.26 13.07
N THR A 133 1.92 -17.37 13.58
CA THR A 133 2.07 -17.77 14.98
C THR A 133 3.45 -18.35 15.30
N LEU A 134 3.74 -18.55 16.59
CA LEU A 134 4.96 -19.25 17.03
C LEU A 134 5.10 -20.66 16.42
N ALA A 135 4.00 -21.37 16.15
CA ALA A 135 4.04 -22.68 15.51
C ALA A 135 4.60 -22.59 14.08
N TRP A 136 4.18 -21.58 13.31
CA TRP A 136 4.71 -21.31 11.98
C TRP A 136 6.19 -20.94 12.02
N ARG A 137 6.60 -20.11 12.98
CA ARG A 137 8.02 -19.71 13.14
C ARG A 137 8.97 -20.87 13.45
N ARG A 138 8.47 -21.99 13.99
CA ARG A 138 9.27 -23.21 14.20
C ARG A 138 9.50 -23.99 12.90
N ILE A 139 8.53 -23.94 11.97
CA ILE A 139 8.57 -24.68 10.70
C ILE A 139 9.23 -23.84 9.61
N CYS A 140 8.95 -22.54 9.60
CA CYS A 140 9.49 -21.53 8.70
C CYS A 140 10.36 -20.56 9.50
N PRO A 141 11.67 -20.84 9.64
CA PRO A 141 12.57 -20.14 10.56
C PRO A 141 13.08 -18.79 10.03
N GLN A 142 12.56 -18.33 8.89
CA GLN A 142 12.88 -17.00 8.37
C GLN A 142 12.52 -15.96 9.42
N SER A 143 13.34 -14.92 9.60
CA SER A 143 13.17 -13.94 10.69
C SER A 143 12.15 -12.85 10.33
N ASN A 144 12.15 -12.43 9.07
CA ASN A 144 11.27 -11.43 8.52
C ASN A 144 10.01 -12.09 7.93
N ILE A 145 8.83 -11.60 8.32
CA ILE A 145 7.55 -12.11 7.84
C ILE A 145 7.41 -12.02 6.31
N MET A 146 8.01 -11.01 5.68
CA MET A 146 8.00 -10.83 4.23
C MET A 146 8.61 -12.02 3.50
N PHE A 147 9.59 -12.70 4.09
CA PHE A 147 10.16 -13.94 3.55
C PHE A 147 9.43 -15.18 4.08
N ARG A 148 9.13 -15.21 5.38
CA ARG A 148 8.50 -16.36 6.06
C ARG A 148 7.16 -16.75 5.44
N ARG A 149 6.37 -15.77 4.98
CA ARG A 149 5.09 -16.00 4.32
C ARG A 149 5.21 -16.94 3.13
N HIS A 150 6.28 -16.87 2.33
CA HIS A 150 6.46 -17.75 1.17
C HIS A 150 6.71 -19.20 1.60
N CYS A 151 7.44 -19.42 2.70
CA CYS A 151 7.57 -20.75 3.29
C CYS A 151 6.22 -21.28 3.79
N MET A 152 5.44 -20.46 4.49
CA MET A 152 4.10 -20.84 4.96
C MET A 152 3.18 -21.21 3.80
N VAL A 153 3.15 -20.40 2.72
CA VAL A 153 2.39 -20.73 1.50
C VAL A 153 2.82 -22.09 0.94
N ALA A 154 4.13 -22.36 0.85
CA ALA A 154 4.63 -23.64 0.35
C ALA A 154 4.08 -24.85 1.12
N HIS A 155 3.95 -24.76 2.45
CA HIS A 155 3.33 -25.81 3.28
C HIS A 155 1.82 -25.94 3.04
N MET A 156 1.15 -24.82 2.77
CA MET A 156 -0.31 -24.77 2.58
C MET A 156 -0.76 -25.14 1.16
N LEU A 157 0.16 -25.22 0.18
CA LEU A 157 -0.18 -25.65 -1.19
C LEU A 157 -0.85 -27.02 -1.25
N ASN A 158 -0.70 -27.89 -0.24
CA ASN A 158 -1.37 -29.19 -0.21
C ASN A 158 -2.90 -29.11 -0.13
N ASN A 159 -3.46 -27.96 0.29
CA ASN A 159 -4.88 -27.84 0.59
C ASN A 159 -5.75 -27.68 -0.66
N HIS A 160 -5.17 -27.21 -1.76
CA HIS A 160 -5.89 -26.92 -3.00
C HIS A 160 -5.06 -27.30 -4.24
N THR A 161 -5.69 -27.43 -5.41
CA THR A 161 -4.94 -27.64 -6.66
C THR A 161 -4.12 -26.41 -7.04
N TRP A 162 -4.69 -25.22 -6.85
CA TRP A 162 -4.03 -23.93 -6.99
C TRP A 162 -4.26 -23.08 -5.75
N THR A 163 -3.28 -22.25 -5.40
CA THR A 163 -3.42 -21.23 -4.35
C THR A 163 -3.10 -19.87 -4.94
N LEU A 164 -4.04 -18.94 -4.82
CA LEU A 164 -3.81 -17.51 -5.03
C LEU A 164 -3.33 -16.90 -3.71
N PHE A 165 -2.05 -16.57 -3.63
CA PHE A 165 -1.51 -15.81 -2.51
C PHE A 165 -1.74 -14.31 -2.75
N LEU A 166 -2.17 -13.58 -1.72
CA LEU A 166 -2.41 -12.15 -1.74
C LEU A 166 -1.87 -11.46 -0.47
N ASP A 167 -1.35 -10.25 -0.63
CA ASP A 167 -1.19 -9.29 0.46
C ASP A 167 -2.56 -8.89 1.01
N ALA A 168 -2.62 -8.59 2.31
CA ALA A 168 -3.88 -8.33 3.00
C ALA A 168 -4.58 -7.03 2.57
N ASP A 169 -3.87 -6.11 1.92
CA ASP A 169 -4.39 -4.85 1.39
C ASP A 169 -4.81 -4.94 -0.09
N VAL A 170 -4.96 -6.15 -0.62
CA VAL A 170 -5.58 -6.40 -1.91
C VAL A 170 -7.07 -6.65 -1.71
N GLY A 171 -7.92 -5.96 -2.47
CA GLY A 171 -9.36 -6.23 -2.48
C GLY A 171 -9.92 -6.44 -3.88
N VAL A 172 -11.07 -7.11 -3.95
CA VAL A 172 -11.80 -7.33 -5.21
C VAL A 172 -12.62 -6.08 -5.53
N ILE A 173 -12.51 -5.58 -6.75
CA ILE A 173 -13.35 -4.49 -7.25
C ILE A 173 -14.34 -4.95 -8.32
N ASN A 174 -14.06 -6.07 -8.98
CA ASN A 174 -14.93 -6.62 -10.03
C ASN A 174 -15.22 -8.11 -9.79
N PRO A 175 -16.39 -8.46 -9.24
CA PRO A 175 -16.70 -9.86 -8.93
C PRO A 175 -17.06 -10.70 -10.16
N ASN A 176 -17.13 -10.12 -11.37
CA ASN A 176 -17.38 -10.90 -12.60
C ASN A 176 -16.16 -11.67 -13.10
N LYS A 177 -14.95 -11.28 -12.67
CA LYS A 177 -13.70 -11.90 -13.10
C LYS A 177 -13.42 -13.18 -12.32
N LEU A 178 -12.90 -14.20 -13.00
CA LEU A 178 -12.59 -15.50 -12.42
C LEU A 178 -11.08 -15.70 -12.30
N ILE A 179 -10.62 -16.25 -11.20
CA ILE A 179 -9.18 -16.54 -10.98
C ILE A 179 -8.64 -17.47 -12.09
N GLU A 180 -9.50 -18.35 -12.59
CA GLU A 180 -9.25 -19.28 -13.70
C GLU A 180 -8.80 -18.60 -15.00
N GLU A 181 -9.10 -17.31 -15.21
CA GLU A 181 -8.66 -16.54 -16.39
C GLU A 181 -7.13 -16.45 -16.46
N TRP A 182 -6.44 -16.53 -15.32
CA TRP A 182 -4.97 -16.44 -15.24
C TRP A 182 -4.27 -17.77 -15.03
N ILE A 183 -5.02 -18.88 -14.84
CA ILE A 183 -4.41 -20.19 -14.65
C ILE A 183 -3.86 -20.73 -15.98
N ASP A 184 -2.59 -21.10 -15.94
CA ASP A 184 -1.88 -21.79 -17.00
C ASP A 184 -1.40 -23.14 -16.47
N PRO A 185 -2.04 -24.27 -16.86
CA PRO A 185 -1.70 -25.59 -16.32
C PRO A 185 -0.32 -26.11 -16.79
N SER A 186 0.34 -25.42 -17.73
CA SER A 186 1.68 -25.78 -18.22
C SER A 186 2.81 -25.33 -17.31
N VAL A 187 2.53 -24.47 -16.32
CA VAL A 187 3.50 -23.94 -15.36
C VAL A 187 3.10 -24.24 -13.92
N ASP A 188 4.03 -24.02 -12.99
CA ASP A 188 3.86 -24.28 -11.56
C ASP A 188 3.63 -22.99 -10.75
N VAL A 189 4.18 -21.86 -11.20
CA VAL A 189 4.05 -20.55 -10.56
C VAL A 189 3.74 -19.49 -11.61
N ILE A 190 2.76 -18.64 -11.31
CA ILE A 190 2.38 -17.51 -12.15
C ILE A 190 2.50 -16.24 -11.31
N MET A 191 3.31 -15.31 -11.80
CA MET A 191 3.56 -14.00 -11.21
C MET A 191 3.23 -12.94 -12.24
N TYR A 192 3.41 -11.66 -11.91
CA TYR A 192 3.18 -10.57 -12.84
C TYR A 192 4.11 -9.38 -12.57
N ASP A 193 4.38 -8.63 -13.63
CA ASP A 193 5.10 -7.35 -13.53
C ASP A 193 4.19 -6.28 -12.92
N ARG A 194 4.67 -5.58 -11.89
CA ARG A 194 4.02 -4.36 -11.39
C ARG A 194 4.06 -3.26 -12.43
N PHE A 195 3.04 -2.41 -12.45
CA PHE A 195 2.87 -1.47 -13.56
C PHE A 195 3.89 -0.30 -13.52
N TYR A 196 4.20 0.23 -12.33
CA TYR A 196 4.87 1.54 -12.21
C TYR A 196 6.40 1.50 -12.15
N ASN A 197 7.00 0.31 -12.07
CA ASN A 197 8.45 0.09 -12.01
C ASN A 197 8.81 -1.25 -12.67
N TRP A 198 10.00 -1.79 -12.46
CA TRP A 198 10.46 -3.04 -13.09
C TRP A 198 10.34 -4.25 -12.16
N GLU A 199 9.52 -4.12 -11.12
CA GLU A 199 9.29 -5.20 -10.17
C GLU A 199 8.44 -6.32 -10.78
N VAL A 200 8.83 -7.56 -10.52
CA VAL A 200 7.89 -8.68 -10.40
C VAL A 200 7.28 -8.60 -9.00
N ALA A 201 5.96 -8.69 -8.88
CA ALA A 201 5.29 -8.59 -7.58
C ALA A 201 5.56 -9.83 -6.70
N ALA A 202 6.06 -9.65 -5.47
CA ALA A 202 6.12 -10.73 -4.48
C ALA A 202 4.86 -10.81 -3.59
N GLY A 203 4.10 -9.72 -3.50
CA GLY A 203 2.85 -9.61 -2.74
C GLY A 203 1.69 -10.45 -3.29
N SER A 204 1.85 -11.12 -4.44
CA SER A 204 0.86 -12.06 -4.94
C SER A 204 1.38 -12.92 -6.08
N TYR A 205 0.89 -14.17 -6.12
CA TYR A 205 1.14 -15.13 -7.18
C TYR A 205 0.10 -16.26 -7.13
N LEU A 206 -0.10 -16.93 -8.26
CA LEU A 206 -0.76 -18.23 -8.31
C LEU A 206 0.31 -19.32 -8.24
N ALA A 207 0.16 -20.26 -7.32
CA ALA A 207 1.05 -21.40 -7.18
C ALA A 207 0.25 -22.71 -7.23
N ARG A 208 0.70 -23.64 -8.07
CA ARG A 208 0.13 -24.98 -8.18
C ARG A 208 0.60 -25.84 -7.02
N ASN A 209 -0.22 -26.77 -6.56
CA ASN A 209 0.24 -27.84 -5.69
C ASN A 209 1.16 -28.81 -6.44
N SER A 210 2.44 -28.45 -6.53
CA SER A 210 3.48 -29.25 -7.15
C SER A 210 4.78 -29.18 -6.34
N THR A 211 5.65 -30.17 -6.54
CA THR A 211 6.98 -30.17 -5.93
C THR A 211 7.77 -28.94 -6.36
N THR A 212 7.70 -28.56 -7.63
CA THR A 212 8.40 -27.39 -8.17
C THR A 212 7.97 -26.09 -7.49
N ALA A 213 6.66 -25.83 -7.36
CA ALA A 213 6.16 -24.62 -6.72
C ALA A 213 6.56 -24.55 -5.23
N LYS A 214 6.49 -25.69 -4.52
CA LYS A 214 6.92 -25.77 -3.12
C LYS A 214 8.41 -25.48 -2.97
N THR A 215 9.25 -26.08 -3.80
CA THR A 215 10.70 -25.83 -3.79
C THR A 215 11.03 -24.38 -4.16
N PHE A 216 10.33 -23.81 -5.15
CA PHE A 216 10.49 -22.41 -5.53
C PHE A 216 10.21 -21.48 -4.35
N LEU A 217 9.04 -21.63 -3.71
CA LEU A 217 8.63 -20.76 -2.59
C LEU A 217 9.50 -20.95 -1.34
N GLN A 218 9.93 -22.17 -1.03
CA GLN A 218 10.88 -22.43 0.06
C GLN A 218 12.25 -21.81 -0.22
N SER A 219 12.74 -21.93 -1.46
CA SER A 219 14.02 -21.34 -1.87
C SER A 219 13.95 -19.81 -1.87
N PHE A 220 12.82 -19.25 -2.29
CA PHE A 220 12.57 -17.81 -2.23
C PHE A 220 12.54 -17.30 -0.78
N ALA A 221 11.84 -18.01 0.12
CA ALA A 221 11.84 -17.69 1.54
C ALA A 221 13.26 -17.72 2.13
N ASN A 222 14.05 -18.74 1.80
CA ASN A 222 15.43 -18.88 2.26
C ASN A 222 16.40 -17.86 1.63
N TYR A 223 15.96 -17.11 0.61
CA TYR A 223 16.77 -16.03 0.05
C TYR A 223 16.98 -14.89 1.05
N GLU A 224 16.20 -14.83 2.14
CA GLU A 224 16.44 -13.93 3.29
C GLU A 224 17.90 -13.98 3.75
N TYR A 225 18.51 -15.16 3.82
CA TYR A 225 19.87 -15.34 4.32
C TYR A 225 20.96 -14.88 3.34
N ARG A 226 20.57 -14.37 2.17
CA ARG A 226 21.47 -13.97 1.08
C ARG A 226 21.29 -12.52 0.65
N ILE A 227 20.37 -11.78 1.28
CA ILE A 227 20.17 -10.35 1.01
C ILE A 227 21.37 -9.54 1.53
N PRO A 228 21.70 -8.41 0.89
CA PRO A 228 22.76 -7.54 1.37
C PRO A 228 22.32 -6.77 2.63
N ALA A 229 23.29 -6.39 3.47
CA ALA A 229 23.08 -5.54 4.66
C ALA A 229 22.90 -4.05 4.31
N SER A 230 22.20 -3.76 3.21
CA SER A 230 21.99 -2.44 2.61
C SER A 230 20.49 -2.16 2.44
N PHE A 231 20.09 -1.05 1.79
CA PHE A 231 18.69 -0.86 1.42
C PHE A 231 18.30 -1.87 0.32
N HIS A 232 17.56 -2.92 0.66
CA HIS A 232 17.41 -4.08 -0.23
C HIS A 232 15.98 -4.41 -0.67
N GLY A 233 14.95 -3.74 -0.15
CA GLY A 233 13.56 -3.93 -0.59
C GLY A 233 12.89 -5.24 -0.14
N TRP A 234 13.39 -5.86 0.94
CA TRP A 234 12.91 -7.15 1.48
C TRP A 234 12.75 -8.25 0.41
N ASP A 235 11.64 -8.97 0.44
CA ASP A 235 11.32 -10.09 -0.44
C ASP A 235 11.10 -9.62 -1.89
N ASN A 236 10.44 -8.48 -2.10
CA ASN A 236 10.24 -7.89 -3.42
C ASN A 236 11.57 -7.63 -4.15
N GLY A 237 12.54 -7.00 -3.46
CA GLY A 237 13.89 -6.82 -4.00
C GLY A 237 14.61 -8.15 -4.19
N ALA A 238 14.58 -9.03 -3.18
CA ALA A 238 15.23 -10.34 -3.25
C ALA A 238 14.69 -11.25 -4.37
N LEU A 239 13.41 -11.12 -4.72
CA LEU A 239 12.76 -11.90 -5.77
C LEU A 239 13.50 -11.75 -7.11
N HIS A 240 14.01 -10.57 -7.42
CA HIS A 240 14.72 -10.32 -8.67
C HIS A 240 16.04 -11.09 -8.74
N ALA A 241 16.84 -10.98 -7.68
CA ALA A 241 18.07 -11.77 -7.55
C ALA A 241 17.77 -13.28 -7.62
N PHE A 242 16.75 -13.73 -6.91
CA PHE A 242 16.33 -15.12 -6.89
C PHE A 242 15.86 -15.62 -8.26
N LEU A 243 15.02 -14.87 -8.96
CA LEU A 243 14.53 -15.22 -10.30
C LEU A 243 15.66 -15.34 -11.32
N LEU A 244 16.63 -14.42 -11.27
CA LEU A 244 17.81 -14.51 -12.14
C LEU A 244 18.57 -15.82 -11.90
N GLU A 245 18.84 -16.16 -10.65
CA GLU A 245 19.57 -17.39 -10.32
C GLU A 245 18.77 -18.66 -10.60
N TRP A 246 17.46 -18.61 -10.41
CA TRP A 246 16.56 -19.72 -10.67
C TRP A 246 16.42 -20.00 -12.17
N ILE A 247 16.27 -18.97 -12.98
CA ILE A 247 16.00 -19.10 -14.42
C ILE A 247 17.31 -19.17 -15.22
N LEU A 248 18.31 -18.38 -14.85
CA LEU A 248 19.56 -18.20 -15.58
C LEU A 248 20.78 -18.36 -14.63
N PRO A 249 20.97 -19.52 -13.97
CA PRO A 249 22.05 -19.70 -12.99
C PRO A 249 23.45 -19.41 -13.57
N ALA A 250 23.69 -19.78 -14.84
CA ALA A 250 24.94 -19.50 -15.54
C ALA A 250 25.21 -18.00 -15.76
N HIS A 251 24.18 -17.15 -15.69
CA HIS A 251 24.29 -15.70 -15.89
C HIS A 251 24.59 -14.92 -14.61
N ARG A 252 24.69 -15.61 -13.45
CA ARG A 252 25.03 -14.96 -12.18
C ARG A 252 26.36 -14.20 -12.25
N HIS A 253 27.37 -14.74 -12.92
CA HIS A 253 28.66 -14.07 -13.06
C HIS A 253 28.57 -12.79 -13.92
N TYR A 254 27.83 -12.83 -15.03
CA TYR A 254 27.67 -11.68 -15.93
C TYR A 254 26.84 -10.55 -15.33
N SER A 255 25.99 -10.86 -14.36
CA SER A 255 25.10 -9.92 -13.66
C SER A 255 25.68 -9.39 -12.34
N MET A 256 26.94 -9.70 -12.01
CA MET A 256 27.62 -9.17 -10.82
C MET A 256 27.53 -7.65 -10.68
N PRO A 257 27.56 -6.84 -11.77
CA PRO A 257 27.28 -5.41 -11.66
C PRO A 257 25.93 -5.07 -11.03
N CYS A 258 24.85 -5.80 -11.37
CA CYS A 258 23.54 -5.59 -10.75
C CYS A 258 23.62 -5.88 -9.25
N PHE A 259 24.28 -6.99 -8.86
CA PHE A 259 24.47 -7.36 -7.45
C PHE A 259 25.33 -6.35 -6.70
N ASP A 260 26.32 -5.72 -7.34
CA ASP A 260 27.08 -4.61 -6.76
C ASP A 260 26.14 -3.43 -6.43
N VAL A 261 25.28 -3.01 -7.37
CA VAL A 261 24.29 -1.95 -7.10
C VAL A 261 23.45 -2.30 -5.88
N TRP A 262 22.90 -3.51 -5.81
CA TRP A 262 22.07 -3.95 -4.69
C TRP A 262 22.85 -3.97 -3.37
N THR A 263 24.10 -4.44 -3.40
CA THR A 263 24.98 -4.52 -2.22
C THR A 263 25.27 -3.14 -1.62
N TYR A 264 25.36 -2.10 -2.46
CA TYR A 264 25.63 -0.73 -2.01
C TYR A 264 24.41 0.20 -2.00
N SER A 265 23.22 -0.36 -2.26
CA SER A 265 21.96 0.40 -2.35
C SER A 265 21.64 1.15 -1.06
N LYS A 266 21.17 2.39 -1.20
CA LYS A 266 20.80 3.28 -0.08
C LYS A 266 19.38 3.83 -0.21
N SER A 267 18.72 3.58 -1.33
CA SER A 267 17.48 4.25 -1.69
C SER A 267 16.62 3.39 -2.61
N TRP A 268 15.34 3.77 -2.74
CA TRP A 268 14.45 3.19 -3.75
C TRP A 268 14.99 3.35 -5.16
N ASP A 269 15.63 4.47 -5.45
CA ASP A 269 16.26 4.70 -6.75
C ASP A 269 17.36 3.66 -7.02
N ASP A 270 18.24 3.38 -6.05
CA ASP A 270 19.28 2.34 -6.22
C ASP A 270 18.67 0.93 -6.37
N LEU A 271 17.64 0.63 -5.58
CA LEU A 271 16.91 -0.64 -5.68
C LEU A 271 16.27 -0.81 -7.06
N PHE A 272 15.59 0.22 -7.57
CA PHE A 272 14.97 0.18 -8.89
C PHE A 272 16.02 0.09 -10.02
N THR A 273 17.22 0.67 -9.84
CA THR A 273 18.34 0.42 -10.76
C THR A 273 18.78 -1.04 -10.73
N PHE A 274 18.87 -1.65 -9.55
CA PHE A 274 19.16 -3.08 -9.44
C PHE A 274 18.08 -3.94 -10.13
N GLU A 275 16.80 -3.67 -9.90
CA GLU A 275 15.69 -4.38 -10.52
C GLU A 275 15.72 -4.24 -12.05
N ALA A 276 15.88 -3.01 -12.56
CA ALA A 276 16.01 -2.76 -13.99
C ALA A 276 17.19 -3.54 -14.60
N CYS A 277 18.33 -3.55 -13.92
CA CYS A 277 19.52 -4.30 -14.33
C CYS A 277 19.23 -5.80 -14.44
N ILE A 278 18.60 -6.40 -13.43
CA ILE A 278 18.21 -7.81 -13.45
C ILE A 278 17.19 -8.09 -14.56
N ARG A 279 16.19 -7.23 -14.74
CA ARG A 279 15.18 -7.39 -15.80
C ARG A 279 15.79 -7.26 -17.20
N ALA A 280 16.91 -6.56 -17.37
CA ALA A 280 17.64 -6.53 -18.63
C ALA A 280 18.22 -7.92 -19.00
N PHE A 281 18.60 -8.74 -18.01
CA PHE A 281 19.03 -10.13 -18.24
C PHE A 281 17.84 -11.07 -18.47
N LEU A 282 16.80 -10.95 -17.64
CA LEU A 282 15.62 -11.84 -17.72
C LEU A 282 14.75 -11.59 -18.95
N GLY A 283 14.73 -10.35 -19.45
CA GLY A 283 13.81 -9.92 -20.50
C GLY A 283 12.35 -9.86 -20.03
N LYS A 284 11.45 -9.47 -20.95
CA LYS A 284 10.01 -9.38 -20.68
C LYS A 284 9.38 -10.75 -20.41
N THR A 285 9.79 -11.75 -21.19
CA THR A 285 9.29 -13.13 -21.09
C THR A 285 10.47 -14.06 -20.80
N PRO A 286 10.79 -14.33 -19.53
CA PRO A 286 11.93 -15.17 -19.19
C PRO A 286 11.74 -16.59 -19.75
N PRO A 287 12.80 -17.25 -20.24
CA PRO A 287 12.73 -18.61 -20.74
C PRO A 287 12.65 -19.61 -19.58
N CYS A 288 11.52 -19.70 -18.88
CA CYS A 288 11.30 -20.64 -17.80
C CYS A 288 10.07 -21.51 -18.09
N LYS A 289 10.24 -22.84 -18.05
CA LYS A 289 9.12 -23.78 -18.28
C LYS A 289 8.12 -23.84 -17.13
N ASN A 290 8.56 -23.57 -15.90
CA ASN A 290 7.75 -23.78 -14.71
C ASN A 290 7.21 -22.47 -14.10
N ILE A 291 7.65 -21.32 -14.62
CA ILE A 291 7.28 -20.01 -14.11
C ILE A 291 6.80 -19.14 -15.28
N LYS A 292 5.63 -18.53 -15.10
CA LYS A 292 5.11 -17.52 -16.01
C LYS A 292 5.10 -16.17 -15.32
N ILE A 293 5.60 -15.14 -15.98
CA ILE A 293 5.48 -13.74 -15.53
C ILE A 293 4.60 -13.02 -16.53
N LEU A 294 3.44 -12.56 -16.07
CA LEU A 294 2.50 -11.79 -16.87
C LEU A 294 3.00 -10.36 -17.05
N SER A 295 2.82 -9.83 -18.26
CA SER A 295 3.20 -8.46 -18.61
C SER A 295 2.40 -7.43 -17.81
N LYS A 296 2.93 -6.21 -17.72
CA LYS A 296 2.27 -5.07 -17.07
C LYS A 296 0.84 -4.89 -17.56
N GLY A 297 -0.11 -4.77 -16.65
CA GLY A 297 -1.53 -4.57 -16.96
C GLY A 297 -2.29 -5.81 -17.43
N THR A 298 -1.65 -7.00 -17.41
CA THR A 298 -2.32 -8.27 -17.78
C THR A 298 -2.52 -9.23 -16.61
N GLY A 299 -1.97 -8.92 -15.44
CA GLY A 299 -2.22 -9.64 -14.20
C GLY A 299 -3.60 -9.38 -13.61
N TRP A 300 -3.96 -10.11 -12.55
CA TRP A 300 -5.25 -9.99 -11.85
C TRP A 300 -5.39 -8.73 -11.00
N MET A 301 -4.31 -7.99 -10.78
CA MET A 301 -4.38 -6.77 -9.98
C MET A 301 -3.38 -5.71 -10.40
N ARG A 302 -3.66 -4.50 -9.94
CA ARG A 302 -2.74 -3.36 -10.04
C ARG A 302 -2.88 -2.44 -8.83
N ASP A 303 -1.89 -1.59 -8.65
CA ASP A 303 -1.95 -0.52 -7.66
C ASP A 303 -3.09 0.46 -7.96
N GLY A 304 -3.91 0.76 -6.95
CA GLY A 304 -5.07 1.64 -7.12
C GLY A 304 -4.69 3.08 -7.49
N TRP A 305 -3.58 3.57 -6.95
CA TRP A 305 -3.14 4.96 -7.16
C TRP A 305 -2.75 5.27 -8.62
N LEU A 306 -2.49 4.26 -9.45
CA LEU A 306 -2.15 4.42 -10.88
C LEU A 306 -3.24 5.14 -11.67
N THR A 307 -4.49 4.99 -11.24
CA THR A 307 -5.67 5.59 -11.91
C THR A 307 -6.51 6.40 -10.93
N MET A 308 -5.94 6.79 -9.78
CA MET A 308 -6.66 7.46 -8.69
C MET A 308 -7.88 6.65 -8.23
N GLY A 309 -7.75 5.32 -8.18
CA GLY A 309 -8.83 4.40 -7.81
C GLY A 309 -9.86 4.16 -8.91
N ARG A 310 -9.79 4.83 -10.08
CA ARG A 310 -10.71 4.56 -11.19
C ARG A 310 -10.47 3.17 -11.78
N TRP A 311 -11.54 2.47 -12.15
CA TRP A 311 -11.46 1.10 -12.65
C TRP A 311 -12.58 0.79 -13.65
N SER A 312 -12.42 -0.25 -14.45
CA SER A 312 -13.41 -0.70 -15.45
C SER A 312 -13.82 -2.15 -15.23
N PHE A 313 -15.10 -2.46 -15.47
CA PHE A 313 -15.62 -3.83 -15.45
C PHE A 313 -15.00 -4.75 -16.50
N ASP A 314 -14.49 -4.17 -17.60
CA ASP A 314 -13.96 -4.95 -18.71
C ASP A 314 -12.52 -5.41 -18.45
N SER A 315 -11.71 -4.57 -17.81
CA SER A 315 -10.26 -4.77 -17.68
C SER A 315 -9.76 -5.04 -16.25
N ASP A 316 -10.42 -4.53 -15.22
CA ASP A 316 -9.92 -4.63 -13.84
C ASP A 316 -10.56 -5.79 -13.07
N PHE A 317 -9.81 -6.34 -12.10
CA PHE A 317 -10.29 -7.37 -11.18
C PHE A 317 -10.06 -7.02 -9.71
N MET A 318 -8.80 -6.95 -9.27
CA MET A 318 -8.43 -6.61 -7.90
C MET A 318 -7.58 -5.32 -7.86
N ILE A 319 -7.66 -4.61 -6.74
CA ILE A 319 -6.89 -3.39 -6.49
C ILE A 319 -6.02 -3.59 -5.24
N HIS A 320 -4.74 -3.26 -5.37
CA HIS A 320 -3.77 -3.27 -4.29
C HIS A 320 -3.69 -1.90 -3.59
N GLY A 321 -3.42 -1.92 -2.28
CA GLY A 321 -3.10 -0.75 -1.46
C GLY A 321 -4.23 -0.26 -0.55
N TRP A 322 -5.23 -1.10 -0.23
CA TRP A 322 -6.37 -0.76 0.62
C TRP A 322 -6.08 -0.88 2.13
N LYS A 323 -4.95 -0.32 2.58
CA LYS A 323 -4.69 -0.15 4.02
C LYS A 323 -5.45 1.06 4.55
N MET A 324 -6.21 0.88 5.63
CA MET A 324 -7.03 1.94 6.23
C MET A 324 -6.21 3.14 6.72
N GLU A 325 -4.94 2.95 7.10
CA GLU A 325 -4.04 4.06 7.44
C GLU A 325 -3.81 5.04 6.27
N ASN A 326 -3.95 4.57 5.04
CA ASN A 326 -3.80 5.37 3.81
C ASN A 326 -5.15 5.79 3.21
N LEU A 327 -6.27 5.54 3.90
CA LEU A 327 -7.60 5.92 3.44
C LEU A 327 -7.76 7.44 3.47
N VAL A 328 -8.02 8.03 2.32
CA VAL A 328 -8.26 9.46 2.16
C VAL A 328 -9.72 9.77 2.52
N PRO A 329 -9.98 10.62 3.54
CA PRO A 329 -11.33 11.01 3.89
C PRO A 329 -12.05 11.72 2.72
N PRO A 330 -13.35 11.48 2.47
CA PRO A 330 -14.09 12.09 1.36
C PRO A 330 -14.00 13.62 1.28
N ARG A 331 -13.96 14.30 2.44
CA ARG A 331 -13.79 15.77 2.50
C ARG A 331 -12.45 16.24 1.95
N LEU A 332 -11.38 15.46 2.15
CA LEU A 332 -10.06 15.75 1.59
C LEU A 332 -10.04 15.46 0.10
N ALA A 333 -10.68 14.36 -0.34
CA ALA A 333 -10.81 14.02 -1.77
C ALA A 333 -11.42 15.17 -2.59
N TYR A 334 -12.44 15.86 -2.06
CA TYR A 334 -13.10 16.98 -2.74
C TYR A 334 -12.21 18.23 -2.91
N VAL A 335 -11.19 18.41 -2.06
CA VAL A 335 -10.24 19.52 -2.18
C VAL A 335 -8.94 19.12 -2.86
N MET A 336 -8.73 17.83 -3.17
CA MET A 336 -7.51 17.35 -3.83
C MET A 336 -7.28 18.02 -5.18
N ASP A 337 -8.33 18.29 -5.94
CA ASP A 337 -8.23 19.00 -7.24
C ASP A 337 -7.83 20.48 -7.11
N LYS A 338 -7.86 21.02 -5.88
CA LYS A 338 -7.46 22.41 -5.56
C LYS A 338 -6.07 22.48 -4.92
N LEU A 339 -5.43 21.35 -4.64
CA LEU A 339 -4.09 21.29 -4.06
C LEU A 339 -3.01 21.35 -5.14
N ASN A 340 -1.83 21.88 -4.80
CA ASN A 340 -0.72 21.91 -5.73
C ASN A 340 -0.13 20.49 -5.95
N PRO A 341 0.59 20.25 -7.07
CA PRO A 341 1.12 18.92 -7.41
C PRO A 341 2.03 18.27 -6.36
N ASP A 342 2.83 19.05 -5.63
CA ASP A 342 3.76 18.53 -4.63
C ASP A 342 3.06 18.11 -3.33
N GLN A 343 2.05 18.87 -2.88
CA GLN A 343 1.16 18.49 -1.78
C GLN A 343 0.29 17.30 -2.17
N MET A 344 -0.15 17.23 -3.43
CA MET A 344 -0.88 16.08 -3.96
C MET A 344 -0.03 14.82 -4.01
N ARG A 345 1.28 14.91 -4.26
CA ARG A 345 2.17 13.73 -4.36
C ARG A 345 2.20 12.92 -3.07
N LEU A 346 2.22 13.59 -1.92
CA LEU A 346 2.21 12.96 -0.60
C LEU A 346 0.87 12.30 -0.26
N ILE A 347 -0.25 12.85 -0.78
CA ILE A 347 -1.60 12.32 -0.57
C ILE A 347 -1.94 11.21 -1.58
N ARG A 348 -1.40 11.28 -2.80
CA ARG A 348 -1.70 10.34 -3.90
C ARG A 348 -0.84 9.08 -3.87
N PHE A 349 0.39 9.14 -3.36
CA PHE A 349 1.23 7.94 -3.28
C PHE A 349 0.67 7.01 -2.19
N ALA A 350 0.21 5.82 -2.60
CA ALA A 350 -0.46 4.83 -1.74
C ALA A 350 -1.81 5.26 -1.11
N GLY A 351 -2.21 6.53 -1.22
CA GLY A 351 -3.54 6.98 -0.79
C GLY A 351 -4.66 6.47 -1.70
N TRP A 352 -5.81 6.17 -1.11
CA TRP A 352 -6.99 5.68 -1.83
C TRP A 352 -8.28 6.24 -1.23
N VAL A 353 -9.34 6.28 -2.05
CA VAL A 353 -10.68 6.70 -1.63
C VAL A 353 -11.62 5.49 -1.54
N PRO A 354 -12.68 5.55 -0.72
CA PRO A 354 -13.57 4.40 -0.52
C PRO A 354 -14.15 3.86 -1.85
N PRO A 355 -13.98 2.56 -2.16
CA PRO A 355 -14.49 1.94 -3.38
C PRO A 355 -15.97 1.60 -3.30
N PHE A 356 -16.53 1.55 -2.09
CA PHE A 356 -17.92 1.14 -1.84
C PHE A 356 -18.64 2.15 -0.94
N THR A 357 -19.95 2.24 -1.12
CA THR A 357 -20.83 3.07 -0.28
C THR A 357 -21.34 2.31 0.94
N GLN A 358 -21.19 0.98 0.97
CA GLN A 358 -21.57 0.11 2.09
C GLN A 358 -20.60 -1.09 2.16
N LEU A 359 -20.50 -1.71 3.32
CA LEU A 359 -19.86 -3.02 3.49
C LEU A 359 -20.75 -4.13 2.91
N PHE A 360 -20.17 -5.29 2.65
CA PHE A 360 -20.84 -6.40 1.99
C PHE A 360 -21.75 -7.17 2.97
N ASP A 361 -22.97 -7.47 2.52
CA ASP A 361 -23.81 -8.44 3.23
C ASP A 361 -23.30 -9.85 2.96
N GLN A 362 -22.44 -10.33 3.86
CA GLN A 362 -21.82 -11.66 3.78
C GLN A 362 -22.84 -12.80 3.71
N LYS A 363 -24.08 -12.59 4.18
CA LYS A 363 -25.15 -13.59 4.03
C LYS A 363 -25.60 -13.68 2.57
N SER A 364 -25.94 -12.54 1.95
CA SER A 364 -26.30 -12.47 0.52
C SER A 364 -25.17 -12.99 -0.38
N CYS A 365 -23.90 -12.75 -0.02
CA CYS A 365 -22.75 -13.30 -0.74
C CYS A 365 -22.74 -14.85 -0.73
N LYS A 366 -23.03 -15.48 0.41
CA LYS A 366 -23.13 -16.95 0.53
C LYS A 366 -24.33 -17.54 -0.20
N GLU A 367 -25.41 -16.78 -0.34
CA GLU A 367 -26.60 -17.20 -1.09
C GLU A 367 -26.42 -17.06 -2.61
N GLY A 368 -25.29 -16.49 -3.05
CA GLY A 368 -24.97 -16.24 -4.46
C GLY A 368 -25.74 -15.08 -5.08
N LEU A 369 -26.39 -14.23 -4.26
CA LEU A 369 -27.24 -13.11 -4.68
C LEU A 369 -26.77 -11.81 -4.00
N ALA A 370 -25.53 -11.39 -4.28
CA ALA A 370 -24.93 -10.24 -3.63
C ALA A 370 -25.21 -8.93 -4.38
N ILE A 371 -25.59 -7.89 -3.65
CA ILE A 371 -25.62 -6.52 -4.19
C ILE A 371 -24.31 -5.83 -3.81
N TRP A 372 -23.56 -5.38 -4.81
CA TRP A 372 -22.34 -4.60 -4.62
C TRP A 372 -22.68 -3.12 -4.79
N HIS A 373 -22.37 -2.33 -3.76
CA HIS A 373 -22.69 -0.91 -3.68
C HIS A 373 -21.45 -0.06 -4.00
N PHE A 374 -21.14 0.08 -5.28
CA PHE A 374 -19.92 0.75 -5.73
C PHE A 374 -19.97 2.27 -5.54
N ASN A 375 -18.79 2.86 -5.36
CA ASN A 375 -18.57 4.27 -5.60
C ASN A 375 -18.62 4.56 -7.12
N ALA A 376 -19.71 5.18 -7.56
CA ALA A 376 -19.93 5.47 -8.97
C ALA A 376 -18.88 6.42 -9.57
N ASP A 377 -18.26 7.27 -8.75
CA ASP A 377 -17.21 8.22 -9.18
C ASP A 377 -15.93 7.51 -9.65
N LEU A 378 -15.72 6.27 -9.19
CA LEU A 378 -14.55 5.45 -9.53
C LEU A 378 -14.80 4.53 -10.72
N ILE A 379 -16.04 4.40 -11.20
CA ILE A 379 -16.32 3.55 -12.35
C ILE A 379 -16.01 4.33 -13.62
N ALA A 380 -15.13 3.77 -14.43
CA ALA A 380 -14.61 4.33 -15.67
C ALA A 380 -14.86 3.36 -16.83
N THR A 381 -14.74 3.85 -18.06
CA THR A 381 -14.70 2.96 -19.23
C THR A 381 -13.33 2.29 -19.35
N GLU A 382 -13.25 1.17 -20.07
CA GLU A 382 -11.97 0.53 -20.39
C GLU A 382 -11.00 1.51 -21.06
N GLU A 383 -11.49 2.33 -22.00
CA GLU A 383 -10.70 3.31 -22.72
C GLU A 383 -10.09 4.36 -21.79
N GLU A 384 -10.84 4.86 -20.80
CA GLU A 384 -10.34 5.84 -19.82
C GLU A 384 -9.22 5.27 -18.95
N VAL A 385 -9.38 4.04 -18.47
CA VAL A 385 -8.37 3.32 -17.68
C VAL A 385 -7.13 3.07 -18.54
N LYS A 386 -7.32 2.49 -19.74
CA LYS A 386 -6.24 2.19 -20.68
C LYS A 386 -5.45 3.42 -21.06
N LYS A 387 -6.11 4.53 -21.41
CA LYS A 387 -5.45 5.80 -21.74
C LYS A 387 -4.63 6.37 -20.59
N SER A 388 -5.04 6.12 -19.35
CA SER A 388 -4.29 6.53 -18.15
C SER A 388 -3.06 5.65 -17.93
N LEU A 389 -3.21 4.34 -18.10
CA LEU A 389 -2.12 3.36 -18.00
C LEU A 389 -1.08 3.54 -19.12
N GLU A 390 -1.49 3.78 -20.36
CA GLU A 390 -0.57 4.04 -21.49
C GLU A 390 0.28 5.31 -21.27
N ARG A 391 -0.28 6.35 -20.64
CA ARG A 391 0.47 7.56 -20.27
C ARG A 391 1.54 7.24 -19.23
N LEU A 392 1.20 6.42 -18.24
CA LEU A 392 2.17 5.96 -17.23
C LEU A 392 3.23 5.04 -17.84
N GLU A 393 2.84 4.15 -18.74
CA GLU A 393 3.77 3.21 -19.39
C GLU A 393 4.89 3.95 -20.13
N LYS A 394 4.58 5.04 -20.84
CA LYS A 394 5.62 5.88 -21.48
C LYS A 394 6.64 6.40 -20.48
N LYS A 395 6.18 6.85 -19.31
CA LYS A 395 7.05 7.32 -18.23
C LYS A 395 7.89 6.17 -17.66
N VAL A 396 7.27 5.02 -17.38
CA VAL A 396 7.97 3.83 -16.85
C VAL A 396 9.03 3.33 -17.82
N ASN A 397 8.76 3.35 -19.12
CA ASN A 397 9.73 2.98 -20.15
C ASN A 397 10.89 3.98 -20.24
N TYR A 398 10.64 5.27 -20.06
CA TYR A 398 11.71 6.27 -19.98
C TYR A 398 12.56 6.08 -18.72
N ASP A 399 11.90 5.93 -17.56
CA ASP A 399 12.55 5.73 -16.27
C ASP A 399 13.41 4.45 -16.27
N TYR A 400 13.09 3.45 -17.11
CA TYR A 400 13.86 2.20 -17.23
C TYR A 400 15.28 2.47 -17.72
N TRP A 401 15.39 3.19 -18.83
CA TRP A 401 16.67 3.53 -19.42
C TRP A 401 17.47 4.47 -18.53
N ARG A 402 16.78 5.39 -17.85
CA ARG A 402 17.39 6.25 -16.83
C ARG A 402 17.93 5.45 -15.64
N SER A 403 17.22 4.43 -15.20
CA SER A 403 17.68 3.54 -14.13
C SER A 403 18.89 2.71 -14.56
N LEU A 404 18.91 2.20 -15.79
CA LEU A 404 20.05 1.47 -16.34
C LEU A 404 21.29 2.35 -16.54
N SER A 405 21.13 3.61 -16.95
CA SER A 405 22.28 4.50 -17.16
C SER A 405 23.05 4.79 -15.86
N ARG A 406 22.37 4.71 -14.70
CA ARG A 406 22.99 4.90 -13.37
C ARG A 406 23.94 3.77 -12.96
N ILE A 407 23.93 2.64 -13.66
CA ILE A 407 24.87 1.54 -13.39
C ILE A 407 26.32 2.02 -13.67
N GLU A 408 26.52 2.90 -14.65
CA GLU A 408 27.83 3.46 -14.98
C GLU A 408 28.45 4.23 -13.79
N ASP A 409 27.63 5.01 -13.07
CA ASP A 409 28.08 5.78 -11.90
C ASP A 409 28.63 4.87 -10.78
N VAL A 410 28.03 3.68 -10.62
CA VAL A 410 28.48 2.66 -9.66
C VAL A 410 29.82 2.06 -10.09
N PHE A 411 30.00 1.80 -11.38
CA PHE A 411 31.28 1.33 -11.92
C PHE A 411 32.40 2.35 -11.78
N GLN A 412 32.15 3.63 -12.10
CA GLN A 412 33.16 4.69 -11.94
C GLN A 412 33.58 4.86 -10.48
N THR A 413 32.62 4.81 -9.55
CA THR A 413 32.90 4.88 -8.11
C THR A 413 33.74 3.70 -7.62
N LYS A 414 33.48 2.49 -8.13
CA LYS A 414 34.26 1.28 -7.81
C LYS A 414 35.69 1.38 -8.36
N TYR A 415 35.85 1.81 -9.61
CA TYR A 415 37.16 2.02 -10.24
C TYR A 415 38.03 3.00 -9.45
N ILE A 416 37.48 4.15 -9.04
CA ILE A 416 38.18 5.16 -8.22
C ILE A 416 38.60 4.59 -6.85
N ARG A 417 37.78 3.74 -6.23
CA ARG A 417 38.15 3.08 -4.95
C ARG A 417 39.25 2.04 -5.12
N PHE A 418 39.29 1.32 -6.24
CA PHE A 418 40.37 0.38 -6.55
C PHE A 418 41.68 1.11 -6.83
N THR A 419 41.66 2.21 -7.58
CA THR A 419 42.88 3.02 -7.83
C THR A 419 43.42 3.64 -6.56
N ASN A 420 42.56 4.11 -5.65
CA ASN A 420 43.00 4.71 -4.38
C ASN A 420 43.48 3.67 -3.35
N LYS A 421 43.05 2.40 -3.44
CA LYS A 421 43.59 1.30 -2.61
C LYS A 421 44.88 0.69 -3.16
N GLY A 422 45.24 0.96 -4.41
CA GLY A 422 46.51 0.52 -5.02
C GLY A 422 47.67 1.51 -4.86
N ILE A 423 47.45 2.63 -4.15
CA ILE A 423 48.44 3.70 -3.91
C ILE A 423 48.76 3.84 -2.40
N ALA A 424 48.25 2.92 -1.55
CA ALA A 424 48.52 2.89 -0.12
C ALA A 424 49.50 1.77 0.27
#